data_AF-E0X6K6-F1
#
_entry.id   AF-E0X6K6-F1
#
_cell.length_a   1.000
_cell.length_b   1.000
_cell.length_c   1.000
_cell.angle_alpha   90.00
_cell.angle_beta   90.00
_cell.angle_gamma   90.00
#
_symmetry.space_group_name_H-M   'P 1'
#
loop_
_entity.id
_entity.type
_entity.pdbx_description
1 polymer ?
#
loop_
_entity_poly.entity_id
_entity_poly.type
_entity_poly.pdbx_seq_one_letter_code
_entity_poly.pdbx_strand_id
1 'polypeptide(L)'
;PHTGWSSVGAVVDNRTGQDGIQRQGARDFLYHQLSQTTHTRKMLSNARWVAGPNVVRDWSYSSERATGPGFVMTGDSACFV
;
A
#
# COMPACT_ATOMS: atom_id res chain seq x y z
N PRO A 1 -9.81 -17.08 16.11
CA PRO A 1 -8.33 -17.17 16.21
C PRO A 1 -7.67 -16.48 15.01
N HIS A 2 -6.73 -15.56 15.23
CA HIS A 2 -5.96 -14.97 14.13
C HIS A 2 -4.75 -15.87 13.80
N THR A 3 -4.33 -15.89 12.54
CA THR A 3 -3.24 -16.74 12.04
C THR A 3 -1.84 -16.30 12.51
N GLY A 4 -1.73 -15.13 13.16
CA GLY A 4 -0.45 -14.52 13.55
C GLY A 4 0.23 -13.74 12.42
N TRP A 5 -0.48 -13.53 11.31
CA TRP A 5 0.00 -12.76 10.15
C TRP A 5 -0.67 -11.39 10.13
N SER A 6 0.12 -10.37 9.81
CA SER A 6 -0.37 -9.00 9.63
C SER A 6 0.21 -8.43 8.33
N SER A 7 -0.65 -7.85 7.49
CA SER A 7 -0.20 -7.01 6.38
C SER A 7 0.07 -5.59 6.89
N VAL A 8 1.19 -5.01 6.49
CA VAL A 8 1.61 -3.67 6.91
C VAL A 8 2.10 -2.91 5.69
N GLY A 9 1.65 -1.67 5.54
CA GLY A 9 2.07 -0.77 4.47
C GLY A 9 2.19 0.67 4.96
N ALA A 10 2.77 1.51 4.11
CA ALA A 10 2.83 2.95 4.31
C ALA A 10 2.24 3.63 3.07
N VAL A 11 1.29 4.54 3.28
CA VAL A 11 0.76 5.42 2.23
C VAL A 11 1.53 6.73 2.31
N VAL A 12 2.16 7.11 1.20
CA VAL A 12 3.01 8.30 1.12
C VAL A 12 2.64 9.11 -0.11
N ASP A 13 3.02 10.38 -0.12
CA ASP A 13 2.98 11.20 -1.33
C ASP A 13 3.71 10.50 -2.49
N ASN A 14 3.17 10.62 -3.71
CA ASN A 14 3.64 9.90 -4.89
C ASN A 14 5.11 10.21 -5.18
N ARG A 15 5.49 11.49 -5.17
CA ARG A 15 6.86 11.91 -5.44
C ARG A 15 7.81 11.42 -4.35
N THR A 16 7.42 11.58 -3.08
CA THR A 16 8.19 11.10 -1.93
C THR A 16 8.42 9.60 -1.99
N GLY A 17 7.39 8.82 -2.34
CA GLY A 17 7.46 7.38 -2.52
C GLY A 17 8.39 6.99 -3.67
N GLN A 18 8.22 7.60 -4.84
CA GLN A 18 9.05 7.30 -6.01
C GLN A 18 10.52 7.63 -5.78
N ASP A 19 10.83 8.86 -5.35
CA ASP A 19 12.20 9.31 -5.09
C ASP A 19 12.87 8.46 -4.01
N GLY A 20 12.10 8.09 -2.98
CA GLY A 20 12.57 7.23 -1.91
C GLY A 20 12.86 5.81 -2.40
N ILE A 21 11.91 5.17 -3.09
CA ILE A 21 12.07 3.80 -3.59
C ILE A 21 13.21 3.72 -4.62
N GLN A 22 13.36 4.72 -5.49
CA GLN A 22 14.46 4.75 -6.46
C GLN A 22 15.83 4.80 -5.79
N ARG A 23 15.96 5.49 -4.66
CA ARG A 23 17.24 5.69 -3.95
C ARG A 23 17.68 4.49 -3.10
N GLN A 24 16.75 3.79 -2.46
CA GLN A 24 17.07 2.75 -1.46
C GLN A 24 16.37 1.41 -1.72
N GLY A 25 15.51 1.32 -2.73
CA GLY A 25 14.66 0.15 -2.95
C GLY A 25 13.44 0.12 -2.03
N ALA A 26 12.43 -0.66 -2.42
CA ALA A 26 11.12 -0.65 -1.76
C ALA A 26 11.15 -1.17 -0.31
N ARG A 27 11.99 -2.16 -0.02
CA ARG A 27 12.10 -2.76 1.32
C ARG A 27 12.68 -1.77 2.32
N ASP A 28 13.81 -1.17 1.99
CA ASP A 28 14.49 -0.24 2.91
C ASP A 28 13.72 1.07 3.03
N PHE A 29 13.05 1.51 1.94
CA PHE A 29 12.09 2.62 2.02
C PHE A 29 10.96 2.34 3.02
N LEU A 30 10.27 1.19 2.92
CA LEU A 30 9.20 0.84 3.85
C LEU A 30 9.71 0.69 5.28
N TYR A 31 10.87 0.07 5.48
CA TYR A 31 11.49 -0.04 6.81
C TYR A 31 11.78 1.34 7.40
N HIS A 32 12.32 2.26 6.60
CA HIS A 32 12.56 3.64 7.03
C HIS A 32 11.24 4.33 7.43
N GLN A 33 10.19 4.25 6.60
CA GLN A 33 8.87 4.83 6.94
C GLN A 33 8.32 4.28 8.27
N LEU A 34 8.38 2.96 8.47
CA LEU A 34 7.93 2.33 9.72
C LEU A 34 8.77 2.77 10.92
N SER A 35 10.07 2.97 10.74
CA SER A 35 10.98 3.40 11.82
C SER A 35 10.70 4.81 12.34
N GLN A 36 10.10 5.68 11.52
CA GLN A 36 9.68 7.04 11.89
C GLN A 36 8.40 7.04 12.76
N THR A 37 7.71 5.90 12.88
CA THR A 37 6.51 5.77 13.71
C THR A 37 6.85 5.34 15.13
N THR A 38 6.09 5.84 16.12
CA THR A 38 6.25 5.42 17.52
C THR A 38 5.50 4.12 17.80
N HIS A 39 4.19 4.09 17.50
CA HIS A 39 3.32 2.98 17.90
C HIS A 39 3.54 1.74 17.02
N THR A 40 3.48 1.89 15.70
CA THR A 40 3.61 0.77 14.76
C THR A 40 4.97 0.09 14.87
N ARG A 41 6.06 0.86 15.00
CA ARG A 41 7.39 0.31 15.26
C ARG A 41 7.42 -0.55 16.54
N LYS A 42 6.76 -0.11 17.62
CA LYS A 42 6.67 -0.87 18.87
C LYS A 42 5.87 -2.17 18.69
N MET A 43 4.77 -2.13 17.93
CA MET A 43 3.97 -3.32 17.62
C MET A 43 4.76 -4.36 16.83
N LEU A 44 5.64 -3.92 15.93
CA LEU A 44 6.41 -4.77 15.03
C LEU A 44 7.77 -5.22 15.59
N SER A 45 8.12 -4.85 16.82
CA SER A 45 9.47 -5.09 17.38
C SER A 45 9.91 -6.55 17.39
N ASN A 46 8.95 -7.47 17.55
CA ASN A 46 9.18 -8.92 17.56
C ASN A 46 8.60 -9.61 16.31
N ALA A 47 8.15 -8.83 15.31
CA ALA A 47 7.63 -9.37 14.07
C ALA A 47 8.76 -9.78 13.13
N ARG A 48 8.50 -10.78 12.28
CA ARG A 48 9.41 -11.18 11.20
C ARG A 48 8.78 -10.88 9.85
N TRP A 49 9.62 -10.47 8.90
CA TRP A 49 9.20 -10.36 7.51
C TRP A 49 8.95 -11.76 6.94
N VAL A 50 7.77 -11.95 6.34
CA VAL A 50 7.38 -13.20 5.67
C VAL A 50 7.24 -13.03 4.15
N ALA A 51 7.12 -11.80 3.67
CA ALA A 51 7.09 -11.43 2.26
C ALA A 51 7.70 -10.04 2.06
N GLY A 52 8.16 -9.74 0.85
CA GLY A 52 8.62 -8.39 0.46
C GLY A 52 7.47 -7.42 0.18
N PRO A 53 7.73 -6.10 0.13
CA PRO A 53 6.69 -5.12 -0.17
C PRO A 53 6.26 -5.17 -1.64
N ASN A 54 4.97 -4.92 -1.87
CA ASN A 54 4.43 -4.59 -3.19
C ASN A 54 4.24 -3.08 -3.27
N VAL A 55 4.61 -2.48 -4.41
CA VAL A 55 4.44 -1.05 -4.66
C VAL A 55 3.26 -0.86 -5.60
N VAL A 56 2.21 -0.22 -5.09
CA VAL A 56 1.07 0.25 -5.88
C VAL A 56 1.18 1.76 -6.00
N ARG A 57 0.76 2.35 -7.13
CA ARG A 57 0.78 3.80 -7.40
C ARG A 57 -0.51 4.21 -8.09
N ASP A 58 -0.79 5.51 -8.09
CA ASP A 58 -1.87 6.13 -8.86
C ASP A 58 -3.22 5.39 -8.71
N TRP A 59 -3.49 4.92 -7.49
CA TRP A 59 -4.61 4.03 -7.20
C TRP A 59 -5.95 4.76 -7.17
N SER A 60 -5.96 6.08 -6.97
CA SER A 60 -7.20 6.85 -6.95
C SER A 60 -7.66 7.16 -8.38
N TYR A 61 -8.82 6.65 -8.78
CA TYR A 61 -9.45 6.93 -10.08
C TYR A 61 -10.97 6.72 -10.03
N SER A 62 -11.66 7.31 -11.00
CA SER A 62 -13.07 7.05 -11.26
C SER A 62 -13.30 6.88 -12.75
N SER A 63 -14.04 5.84 -13.14
CA SER A 63 -14.52 5.68 -14.51
C SER A 63 -15.54 6.77 -14.85
N GLU A 64 -15.50 7.29 -16.08
CA GLU A 64 -16.49 8.26 -16.56
C GLU A 64 -17.89 7.66 -16.70
N ARG A 65 -17.98 6.34 -16.95
CA ARG A 65 -19.23 5.60 -17.07
C ARG A 65 -19.10 4.20 -16.48
N ALA A 66 -19.84 3.93 -15.39
CA ALA A 66 -19.82 2.65 -14.70
C ALA A 66 -20.93 1.66 -15.14
N THR A 67 -21.90 2.10 -15.95
CA THR A 67 -23.02 1.27 -16.41
C THR A 67 -23.41 1.59 -17.85
N GLY A 68 -24.04 0.62 -18.51
CA GLY A 68 -24.64 0.81 -19.82
C GLY A 68 -25.50 -0.39 -20.22
N PRO A 69 -26.10 -0.39 -21.42
CA PRO A 69 -26.90 -1.51 -21.88
C PRO A 69 -26.07 -2.79 -21.90
N GLY A 70 -26.48 -3.79 -21.11
CA GLY A 70 -25.82 -5.10 -21.04
C GLY A 70 -24.55 -5.17 -20.19
N PHE A 71 -24.17 -4.12 -19.46
CA PHE A 71 -23.02 -4.19 -18.55
C PHE A 71 -23.12 -3.27 -17.32
N VAL A 72 -22.41 -3.67 -16.27
CA VAL A 72 -22.16 -2.89 -15.06
C VAL A 72 -20.73 -3.16 -14.60
N MET A 73 -20.01 -2.11 -14.23
CA MET A 73 -18.71 -2.19 -13.57
C MET A 73 -18.91 -2.33 -12.06
N THR A 74 -18.05 -3.09 -11.39
CA THR A 74 -18.15 -3.38 -9.95
C THR A 74 -16.81 -3.25 -9.24
N GLY A 75 -16.82 -2.76 -8.00
CA GLY A 75 -15.62 -2.56 -7.20
C GLY A 75 -14.60 -1.67 -7.90
N ASP A 76 -13.32 -2.02 -7.77
CA ASP A 76 -12.20 -1.26 -8.34
C ASP A 76 -12.37 -1.03 -9.85
N SER A 77 -12.97 -1.95 -10.61
CA SER A 77 -13.19 -1.68 -12.04
C SER A 77 -13.96 -0.38 -12.31
N ALA A 78 -14.88 0.02 -11.42
CA ALA A 78 -15.62 1.28 -11.54
C ALA A 78 -14.83 2.48 -10.97
N CYS A 79 -14.29 2.35 -9.75
CA CYS A 79 -13.68 3.46 -9.01
C CYS A 79 -12.87 2.91 -7.82
N PHE A 80 -11.77 3.59 -7.49
CA PHE A 80 -11.01 3.38 -6.26
C PHE A 80 -10.54 4.74 -5.73
N VAL A 81 -10.55 4.93 -4.40
CA VAL A 81 -10.19 6.20 -3.74
C VAL A 81 -8.88 6.09 -2.99
#